data_AF-A0AAN8X2X6-F1
#
_entry.id   AF-A0AAN8X2X6-F1
#
_cell.length_a   1.000
_cell.length_b   1.000
_cell.length_c   1.000
_cell.angle_alpha   90.00
_cell.angle_beta   90.00
_cell.angle_gamma   90.00
#
_symmetry.space_group_name_H-M   'P 1'
#
loop_
_entity.id
_entity.type
_entity.pdbx_description
1 polymer ?
#
loop_
_entity_poly.entity_id
_entity_poly.type
_entity_poly.pdbx_seq_one_letter_code
_entity_poly.pdbx_strand_id
1 'polypeptide(L)'
;MTILAPHKEVALSLGLCTQREKGFHLDLEDYLLGTLHISHELSRLAINSVTAGDYRRPFQIRQFLRDLHGAYSLLFPKNDLRKKFDELKYSLKKTEEIVYNLSLRGLKPQEAETSG
;
A
#
# COMPACT_ATOMS: atom_id res chain seq x y z
N MET A 1 8.56 8.54 -3.58
CA MET A 1 8.48 7.09 -3.87
C MET A 1 8.51 6.38 -2.52
N THR A 2 7.35 6.05 -1.95
CA THR A 2 7.30 5.40 -0.63
C THR A 2 7.54 3.91 -0.87
N ILE A 3 8.75 3.45 -0.59
CA ILE A 3 9.16 2.07 -0.79
C ILE A 3 8.57 1.25 0.36
N LEU A 4 7.97 0.11 0.04
CA LEU A 4 7.50 -0.86 1.04
C LEU A 4 8.68 -1.34 1.88
N ALA A 5 8.57 -1.30 3.21
CA ALA A 5 9.63 -1.73 4.11
C ALA A 5 10.00 -3.20 3.84
N PRO A 6 11.25 -3.53 3.46
CA PRO A 6 11.65 -4.90 3.12
C PRO A 6 11.47 -5.88 4.29
N HIS A 7 11.16 -7.15 3.99
CA HIS A 7 10.99 -8.23 4.97
C HIS A 7 12.10 -8.30 6.03
N LYS A 8 13.36 -8.16 5.61
CA LYS A 8 14.53 -8.17 6.50
C LYS A 8 14.55 -6.98 7.46
N GLU A 9 14.13 -5.80 6.99
CA GLU A 9 14.08 -4.57 7.81
C GLU A 9 12.93 -4.63 8.82
N VAL A 10 11.78 -5.17 8.42
CA VAL A 10 10.64 -5.41 9.32
C VAL A 10 11.02 -6.45 10.38
N ALA A 11 11.65 -7.56 9.99
CA ALA A 11 12.14 -8.55 10.93
C ALA A 11 13.11 -7.93 11.95
N LEU A 12 14.10 -7.16 11.48
CA LEU A 12 15.06 -6.48 12.35
C LEU A 12 14.38 -5.50 13.32
N SER A 13 13.41 -4.72 12.83
CA SER A 13 12.67 -3.75 13.66
C SER A 13 11.85 -4.42 14.76
N LEU A 14 11.41 -5.66 14.54
CA LEU A 14 10.70 -6.48 15.52
C LEU A 14 11.64 -7.32 16.40
N GLY A 15 12.97 -7.24 16.19
CA GLY A 15 13.95 -8.08 16.89
C GLY A 15 13.91 -9.55 16.46
N LEU A 16 13.42 -9.83 15.25
CA LEU A 16 13.22 -11.18 14.70
C LEU A 16 14.29 -11.53 13.66
N CYS A 17 14.54 -12.83 13.53
CA CYS A 17 15.28 -13.37 12.40
C CYS A 17 14.34 -13.64 11.21
N THR A 18 14.89 -13.74 10.00
CA THR A 18 14.15 -14.24 8.82
C THR A 18 14.40 -15.74 8.57
N GLN A 19 15.42 -16.30 9.21
CA GLN A 19 15.84 -17.68 9.09
C GLN A 19 15.18 -18.54 10.15
N ARG A 20 14.47 -19.59 9.72
CA ARG A 20 13.74 -20.51 10.61
C ARG A 20 14.66 -21.27 11.56
N GLU A 21 15.89 -21.50 11.15
CA GLU A 21 16.91 -22.26 11.89
C GLU A 21 17.40 -21.51 13.14
N LYS A 22 17.22 -20.18 13.18
CA LYS A 22 17.65 -19.33 14.29
C LYS A 22 16.58 -19.18 15.39
N GLY A 23 15.48 -19.92 15.29
CA GLY A 23 14.39 -19.90 16.27
C GLY A 23 13.18 -19.09 15.82
N PHE A 24 12.66 -18.24 16.71
CA PHE A 24 11.49 -17.40 16.41
C PHE A 24 11.83 -16.41 15.28
N HIS A 25 11.07 -16.46 14.19
CA HIS A 25 11.35 -15.75 12.96
C HIS A 25 10.08 -15.15 12.37
N LEU A 26 10.25 -14.10 11.55
CA LEU A 26 9.17 -13.54 10.76
C LEU A 26 9.00 -14.37 9.49
N ASP A 27 7.93 -15.15 9.43
CA ASP A 27 7.63 -15.91 8.23
C ASP A 27 7.31 -14.99 7.03
N LEU A 28 7.61 -15.48 5.83
CA LEU A 28 7.34 -14.71 4.61
C LEU A 28 5.84 -14.55 4.38
N GLU A 29 5.03 -15.57 4.69
CA GLU A 29 3.58 -15.49 4.53
C GLU A 29 2.97 -14.44 5.46
N ASP A 30 3.42 -14.39 6.73
CA ASP A 30 2.99 -13.38 7.71
C ASP A 30 3.34 -11.96 7.27
N TYR A 31 4.55 -11.76 6.74
CA TYR A 31 4.96 -10.48 6.18
C TYR A 31 4.07 -10.07 5.00
N LEU A 32 3.82 -10.98 4.05
CA LEU A 32 2.98 -10.71 2.89
C LEU A 32 1.51 -10.46 3.27
N LEU A 33 1.00 -11.11 4.31
CA LEU A 33 -0.33 -10.82 4.84
C LEU A 33 -0.38 -9.44 5.50
N GLY A 34 0.64 -9.09 6.29
CA GLY A 34 0.74 -7.78 6.93
C GLY A 34 0.77 -6.63 5.92
N THR A 35 1.49 -6.78 4.81
CA THR A 35 1.53 -5.77 3.75
C THR A 35 0.21 -5.61 3.01
N LEU A 36 -0.61 -6.68 2.92
CA LEU A 36 -1.98 -6.57 2.40
C LEU A 36 -2.91 -5.87 3.40
N HIS A 37 -2.74 -6.05 4.70
CA HIS A 37 -3.55 -5.34 5.71
C HIS A 37 -3.35 -3.82 5.66
N ILE A 38 -2.14 -3.36 5.36
CA ILE A 38 -1.83 -1.93 5.20
C ILE A 38 -2.69 -1.29 4.11
N SER A 39 -3.15 -2.04 3.10
CA SER A 39 -3.96 -1.49 2.01
C SER A 39 -5.26 -0.83 2.47
N HIS A 40 -5.93 -1.42 3.46
CA HIS A 40 -7.16 -0.88 4.06
C HIS A 40 -6.88 0.42 4.81
N GLU A 41 -5.79 0.43 5.57
CA GLU A 41 -5.36 1.60 6.34
C GLU A 41 -4.98 2.76 5.43
N LEU A 42 -4.34 2.47 4.30
CA LEU A 42 -4.01 3.48 3.29
C LEU A 42 -5.26 4.04 2.60
N SER A 43 -6.26 3.20 2.30
CA SER A 43 -7.53 3.71 1.75
C SER A 43 -8.25 4.64 2.74
N ARG A 44 -8.24 4.29 4.04
CA ARG A 44 -8.76 5.16 5.11
C ARG A 44 -7.96 6.46 5.23
N LEU A 45 -6.63 6.38 5.17
CA LEU A 45 -5.74 7.53 5.20
C LEU A 45 -5.99 8.47 4.00
N ALA A 46 -6.27 7.94 2.81
CA ALA A 46 -6.58 8.75 1.63
C ALA A 46 -7.82 9.64 1.87
N ILE A 47 -8.89 9.08 2.44
CA ILE A 47 -10.10 9.84 2.79
C ILE A 47 -9.77 10.92 3.81
N ASN A 48 -9.10 10.54 4.91
CA ASN A 48 -8.76 11.48 5.98
C ASN A 48 -7.84 12.61 5.48
N SER A 49 -6.95 12.32 4.53
CA SER A 49 -6.07 13.32 3.91
C SER A 49 -6.88 14.35 3.12
N VAL A 50 -7.89 13.92 2.36
CA VAL A 50 -8.81 14.83 1.65
C VAL A 50 -9.57 15.72 2.62
N THR A 51 -10.11 15.14 3.70
CA THR A 51 -10.80 15.90 4.75
C THR A 51 -9.90 16.93 5.42
N ALA A 52 -8.61 16.61 5.58
CA ALA A 52 -7.60 17.52 6.11
C ALA A 52 -7.06 18.55 5.09
N GLY A 53 -7.56 18.55 3.84
CA GLY A 53 -7.13 19.45 2.79
C GLY A 53 -5.85 19.02 2.03
N ASP A 54 -5.28 17.86 2.35
CA ASP A 54 -4.16 17.28 1.60
C ASP A 54 -4.66 16.46 0.41
N TYR A 55 -4.75 17.12 -0.75
CA TYR A 55 -5.15 16.48 -2.01
C TYR A 55 -3.99 15.81 -2.75
N ARG A 56 -2.75 15.90 -2.27
CA ARG A 56 -1.59 15.22 -2.88
C ARG A 56 -1.53 13.76 -2.48
N ARG A 57 -1.76 13.51 -1.19
CA ARG A 57 -1.60 12.18 -0.59
C ARG A 57 -2.48 11.08 -1.20
N PRO A 58 -3.74 11.32 -1.59
CA PRO A 58 -4.57 10.32 -2.28
C PRO A 58 -3.94 9.80 -3.58
N PHE A 59 -3.28 10.67 -4.36
CA PHE A 59 -2.62 10.27 -5.61
C PHE A 59 -1.40 9.39 -5.34
N GLN A 60 -0.61 9.72 -4.32
CA GLN A 60 0.54 8.93 -3.89
C GLN A 60 0.10 7.55 -3.39
N ILE A 61 -0.95 7.52 -2.57
CA ILE A 61 -1.54 6.27 -2.05
C ILE A 61 -2.08 5.41 -3.20
N ARG A 62 -2.82 6.01 -4.15
CA ARG A 62 -3.31 5.29 -5.33
C ARG A 62 -2.16 4.62 -6.08
N GLN A 63 -1.08 5.36 -6.35
CA GLN A 63 0.07 4.80 -7.06
C GLN A 63 0.67 3.62 -6.30
N PHE A 64 0.89 3.79 -5.00
CA PHE A 64 1.40 2.71 -4.15
C PHE A 64 0.52 1.46 -4.16
N LEU A 65 -0.81 1.61 -4.03
CA LEU A 65 -1.75 0.49 -4.06
C LEU A 65 -1.77 -0.22 -5.44
N ARG A 66 -1.57 0.52 -6.53
CA ARG A 66 -1.44 -0.06 -7.88
C ARG A 66 -0.17 -0.89 -8.01
N ASP A 67 0.95 -0.36 -7.53
CA ASP A 67 2.24 -1.06 -7.57
C ASP A 67 2.19 -2.33 -6.72
N LEU A 68 1.57 -2.24 -5.54
CA LEU A 68 1.32 -3.39 -4.66
C LEU A 68 0.42 -4.44 -5.35
N HIS A 69 -0.71 -4.02 -5.93
CA HIS A 69 -1.59 -4.93 -6.66
C HIS A 69 -0.85 -5.62 -7.82
N GLY A 70 -0.03 -4.89 -8.57
CA GLY A 70 0.81 -5.44 -9.64
C GLY A 70 1.78 -6.50 -9.13
N ALA A 71 2.49 -6.23 -8.05
CA ALA A 71 3.43 -7.18 -7.45
C ALA A 71 2.75 -8.48 -7.00
N TYR A 72 1.60 -8.39 -6.32
CA TYR A 72 0.85 -9.57 -5.88
C TYR A 72 0.20 -10.35 -7.03
N SER A 73 -0.15 -9.68 -8.12
CA SER A 73 -0.66 -10.36 -9.32
C SER A 73 0.38 -11.32 -9.93
N LEU A 74 1.67 -11.00 -9.81
CA LEU A 74 2.77 -11.86 -10.27
C LEU A 74 3.04 -13.05 -9.34
N LEU A 75 2.65 -12.96 -8.06
CA LEU A 75 2.92 -13.98 -7.05
C LEU A 75 1.93 -15.17 -7.09
N PHE A 76 0.80 -15.04 -7.81
CA PHE A 76 -0.29 -16.02 -7.83
C PHE A 76 -0.72 -16.50 -6.42
N PRO A 77 -1.28 -15.60 -5.58
CA PRO A 77 -1.53 -15.88 -4.17
C PRO A 77 -2.51 -17.05 -3.99
N LYS A 78 -2.20 -17.90 -2.99
CA LYS A 78 -3.00 -19.07 -2.59
C LYS A 78 -3.59 -18.86 -1.19
N ASN A 79 -4.56 -19.69 -0.81
CA ASN A 79 -5.13 -19.74 0.54
C ASN A 79 -5.58 -18.37 1.08
N ASP A 80 -5.22 -18.02 2.31
CA ASP A 80 -5.65 -16.78 2.95
C ASP A 80 -5.05 -15.53 2.31
N LEU A 81 -3.85 -15.65 1.71
CA LEU A 81 -3.26 -14.58 0.92
C LEU A 81 -4.15 -14.20 -0.27
N ARG A 82 -4.85 -15.17 -0.87
CA ARG A 82 -5.80 -14.90 -1.96
C ARG A 82 -6.99 -14.09 -1.49
N LYS A 83 -7.59 -14.45 -0.35
CA LYS A 83 -8.71 -13.70 0.23
C LYS A 83 -8.31 -12.26 0.54
N LYS A 84 -7.13 -12.07 1.15
CA LYS A 84 -6.60 -10.73 1.46
C LYS A 84 -6.21 -9.94 0.21
N PHE A 85 -5.74 -10.60 -0.84
CA PHE A 85 -5.49 -9.95 -2.11
C PHE A 85 -6.78 -9.46 -2.77
N ASP A 86 -7.89 -10.19 -2.64
CA ASP A 86 -9.19 -9.70 -3.14
C ASP A 86 -9.66 -8.46 -2.34
N GLU A 87 -9.39 -8.39 -1.03
CA GLU A 87 -9.65 -7.19 -0.24
C GLU A 87 -8.86 -5.95 -0.73
N LEU A 88 -7.60 -6.12 -1.14
CA LEU A 88 -6.79 -5.04 -1.73
C LEU A 88 -7.46 -4.40 -2.95
N LYS A 89 -8.17 -5.19 -3.78
CA LYS A 89 -8.87 -4.65 -4.97
C LYS A 89 -9.94 -3.64 -4.60
N TYR A 90 -10.67 -3.89 -3.50
CA TYR A 90 -11.69 -2.96 -3.01
C TYR A 90 -11.04 -1.66 -2.49
N SER A 91 -9.95 -1.77 -1.74
CA SER A 91 -9.18 -0.62 -1.24
C SER A 91 -8.60 0.23 -2.38
N LEU A 92 -8.10 -0.43 -3.43
CA LEU A 92 -7.60 0.25 -4.62
C LEU A 92 -8.73 0.97 -5.36
N LYS A 93 -9.84 0.28 -5.67
CA LYS A 93 -11.00 0.88 -6.35
C LYS A 93 -11.52 2.11 -5.60
N LYS A 94 -11.69 2.00 -4.27
CA LYS A 94 -12.12 3.12 -3.42
C LYS A 94 -11.17 4.31 -3.51
N THR A 95 -9.87 4.05 -3.52
CA THR A 95 -8.86 5.11 -3.65
C THR A 95 -8.87 5.75 -5.05
N GLU A 96 -9.09 4.95 -6.10
CA GLU A 96 -9.25 5.46 -7.47
C GLU A 96 -10.49 6.34 -7.62
N GLU A 97 -11.61 5.98 -6.99
CA GLU A 97 -12.82 6.81 -6.93
C GLU A 97 -12.57 8.16 -6.25
N ILE A 98 -11.79 8.18 -5.16
CA ILE A 98 -11.39 9.43 -4.49
C ILE A 98 -10.55 10.30 -5.43
N VAL A 99 -9.52 9.72 -6.06
CA VAL A 99 -8.65 10.44 -7.00
C VAL A 99 -9.42 10.95 -8.22
N TYR A 100 -10.36 10.17 -8.74
CA TYR A 100 -11.26 10.59 -9.81
C TYR A 100 -12.10 11.79 -9.39
N ASN A 101 -12.71 11.74 -8.20
CA ASN A 101 -13.48 12.83 -7.61
C ASN A 101 -12.67 14.13 -7.44
N LEU A 102 -11.42 14.04 -7.01
CA LEU A 102 -10.53 15.20 -6.90
C LEU A 102 -10.17 15.77 -8.27
N SER A 103 -9.89 14.89 -9.23
CA SER A 103 -9.51 15.27 -10.59
C SER A 103 -10.65 16.00 -11.31
N LEU A 104 -11.88 15.51 -11.18
CA LEU A 104 -13.07 16.17 -11.73
C LEU A 104 -13.29 17.59 -11.17
N ARG A 105 -12.87 17.83 -9.92
CA ARG A 105 -12.99 19.12 -9.24
C ARG A 105 -11.81 20.06 -9.51
N GLY A 106 -10.85 19.67 -10.35
CA GLY A 106 -9.63 20.44 -10.59
C GLY A 106 -8.66 20.48 -9.41
N LEU A 107 -8.84 19.61 -8.40
CA LEU A 107 -7.98 19.53 -7.21
C LEU A 107 -6.77 18.60 -7.43
N LYS A 108 -6.35 18.44 -8.68
CA LYS A 108 -5.14 17.68 -9.00
C LYS A 108 -3.95 18.50 -8.49
N PRO A 109 -2.99 17.88 -7.78
CA PRO A 109 -1.73 18.53 -7.47
C PRO A 109 -1.10 19.05 -8.77
N GLN A 110 -0.79 20.35 -8.84
CA GLN A 110 0.10 20.84 -9.86
C GLN A 110 1.45 20.16 -9.63
N GLU A 111 1.93 19.41 -10.63
CA GLU A 111 3.34 19.06 -10.70
C GLU A 111 4.06 20.40 -10.73
N ALA A 112 4.92 20.65 -9.74
CA ALA A 112 5.76 21.82 -9.76
C ALA A 112 6.64 21.66 -11.02
N GLU A 113 6.28 22.38 -12.09
CA GLU A 113 7.16 22.61 -13.22
C GLU A 113 8.47 23.12 -12.63
N THR A 114 9.47 22.27 -12.64
CA THR A 114 10.84 22.64 -12.32
C THR A 114 11.32 23.45 -13.52
N SER A 115 10.92 24.72 -13.54
CA SER A 115 11.57 25.76 -14.32
C SER A 115 12.84 26.13 -13.57
N GLY A 116 14.00 25.74 -14.11
CA GLY A 116 15.31 26.04 -13.56
C GLY A 116 16.35 25.02 -13.98
#